data_AF-A0A3D6D5C4-F1
#
_entry.id   AF-A0A3D6D5C4-F1
#
_cell.length_a   1.000
_cell.length_b   1.000
_cell.length_c   1.000
_cell.angle_alpha   90.00
_cell.angle_beta   90.00
_cell.angle_gamma   90.00
#
_symmetry.space_group_name_H-M   'P 1'
#
loop_
_entity.id
_entity.type
_entity.pdbx_description
1 polymer ?
#
loop_
_entity_poly.entity_id
_entity_poly.type
_entity_poly.pdbx_seq_one_letter_code
_entity_poly.pdbx_strand_id
1 'polypeptide(L)' 'MDTSQSTCSSSLIGCISLAVFLNASAVNAAGQPEFEAQTIDDSIKIGYGLAIEDVNGDGRKDILLADAHQIVWYES' A
#
# COMPACT_ATOMS: atom_id res chain seq x y z
N MET A 1 51.12 44.49 -2.63
CA MET A 1 49.79 44.12 -3.16
C MET A 1 50.05 43.26 -4.38
N ASP A 2 49.60 42.02 -4.54
CA ASP A 2 48.62 41.20 -3.84
C ASP A 2 49.05 39.73 -4.06
N THR A 3 49.04 38.97 -2.97
CA THR A 3 49.23 37.52 -2.88
C THR A 3 47.87 36.94 -2.57
N SER A 4 47.38 35.96 -3.34
CA SER A 4 46.35 34.97 -2.98
C SER A 4 45.24 34.84 -4.03
N GLN A 5 45.52 34.17 -5.13
CA GLN A 5 44.48 33.72 -6.07
C GLN A 5 44.84 32.33 -6.62
N SER A 6 44.92 31.29 -5.78
CA SER A 6 44.95 29.89 -6.23
C SER A 6 44.90 28.92 -5.05
N THR A 7 43.72 28.69 -4.47
CA THR A 7 43.33 27.44 -3.75
C THR A 7 41.94 27.57 -3.13
N CYS A 8 40.87 27.59 -3.94
CA CYS A 8 39.53 27.33 -3.38
C CYS A 8 38.54 26.93 -4.48
N SER A 9 38.80 25.82 -5.18
CA SER A 9 37.80 25.26 -6.10
C SER A 9 37.93 23.75 -6.29
N SER A 10 38.28 23.02 -5.23
CA SER A 10 38.33 21.55 -5.27
C SER A 10 37.53 20.89 -4.14
N SER A 11 37.04 21.64 -3.16
CA SER A 11 36.29 21.06 -2.02
C SER A 11 34.77 21.03 -2.19
N LEU A 12 34.18 21.74 -3.16
CA LEU A 12 32.71 21.82 -3.27
C LEU A 12 32.08 20.64 -4.04
N ILE A 13 32.83 20.03 -4.97
CA ILE A 13 32.36 18.89 -5.78
C ILE A 13 32.38 17.58 -4.98
N GLY A 14 33.27 17.47 -3.98
CA GLY A 14 33.38 16.27 -3.13
C GLY A 14 32.21 16.09 -2.16
N CYS A 15 31.60 17.18 -1.68
CA CYS A 15 30.50 17.13 -0.73
C CYS A 15 29.15 16.77 -1.38
N ILE A 16 28.93 17.22 -2.63
CA ILE A 16 27.67 16.97 -3.33
C ILE A 16 27.56 15.48 -3.73
N SER A 17 28.68 14.86 -4.12
CA SER A 17 28.71 13.45 -4.48
C SER A 17 28.51 12.51 -3.29
N LEU A 18 28.87 12.91 -2.06
CA LEU A 18 28.70 12.07 -0.87
C LEU A 18 27.25 12.07 -0.34
N ALA A 19 26.50 13.15 -0.57
CA ALA A 19 25.11 13.27 -0.14
C ALA A 19 24.14 12.40 -0.95
N VAL A 20 24.51 12.03 -2.19
CA VAL A 20 23.65 11.24 -3.10
C VAL A 20 23.60 9.75 -2.72
N PHE A 21 24.59 9.24 -1.97
CA PHE A 21 24.67 7.80 -1.65
C PHE A 21 24.01 7.39 -0.32
N LEU A 22 23.42 8.32 0.45
CA LEU A 22 22.90 8.02 1.80
C LEU A 22 21.37 7.85 1.89
N ASN A 23 20.69 7.54 0.79
CA ASN A 23 19.30 7.08 0.81
C ASN A 23 19.25 5.56 0.58
N ALA A 24 20.02 4.80 1.37
CA ALA A 24 19.88 3.36 1.44
C ALA A 24 18.61 3.04 2.23
N SER A 25 17.51 2.94 1.47
CA SER A 25 16.19 2.40 1.78
C SER A 25 16.05 1.70 3.14
N ALA A 26 15.37 2.35 4.07
CA ALA A 26 14.67 1.65 5.14
C ALA A 26 13.48 0.93 4.52
N VAL A 27 13.70 -0.26 3.96
CA VAL A 27 12.62 -1.20 3.70
C VAL A 27 12.10 -1.63 5.07
N ASN A 28 11.06 -0.96 5.54
CA ASN A 28 10.29 -1.43 6.67
C ASN A 28 9.77 -2.81 6.30
N ALA A 29 10.24 -3.85 7.00
CA ALA A 29 9.56 -5.12 7.01
C ALA A 29 8.21 -4.86 7.68
N ALA A 30 7.18 -4.58 6.89
CA ALA A 30 5.82 -4.53 7.40
C ALA A 30 5.56 -5.87 8.08
N GLY A 31 5.27 -5.83 9.39
CA GLY A 31 4.85 -7.01 10.12
C GLY A 31 3.64 -7.65 9.44
N GLN A 32 3.39 -8.93 9.71
CA GLN A 32 2.20 -9.57 9.18
C GLN A 32 0.95 -8.85 9.72
N PRO A 33 -0.05 -8.57 8.87
CA PRO A 33 -1.32 -8.02 9.35
C PRO A 33 -1.98 -9.00 10.31
N GLU A 34 -2.55 -8.47 11.40
CA GLU A 34 -3.42 -9.24 12.28
C GLU A 34 -4.81 -9.34 11.64
N PHE A 35 -5.37 -10.54 11.63
CA PHE A 35 -6.70 -10.80 11.09
C PHE A 35 -7.64 -11.25 12.20
N GLU A 36 -8.82 -10.65 12.26
CA GLU A 36 -9.93 -11.07 13.13
C GLU A 36 -11.08 -11.58 12.24
N ALA A 37 -11.61 -12.76 12.56
CA ALA A 37 -12.75 -13.30 11.84
C ALA A 37 -14.03 -12.54 12.20
N GLN A 38 -14.80 -12.12 11.19
CA GLN A 38 -16.10 -11.48 11.35
C GLN A 38 -17.16 -12.30 10.62
N THR A 39 -18.23 -12.66 11.32
CA THR A 39 -19.38 -13.35 10.71
C THR A 39 -20.34 -12.32 10.16
N ILE A 40 -20.57 -12.36 8.85
CA ILE A 40 -21.52 -11.46 8.16
C ILE A 40 -22.93 -12.07 8.13
N ASP A 41 -23.03 -13.35 7.74
CA ASP A 41 -24.28 -14.11 7.70
C ASP A 41 -23.98 -15.59 7.98
N ASP A 42 -24.62 -16.15 9.01
CA ASP A 42 -24.49 -17.54 9.45
C ASP A 42 -25.57 -18.47 8.87
N SER A 43 -26.50 -17.93 8.06
CA SER A 43 -27.60 -18.68 7.44
C SER A 43 -27.24 -19.29 6.09
N ILE A 44 -26.06 -18.97 5.56
CA ILE A 44 -25.54 -19.49 4.28
C ILE A 44 -25.38 -21.01 4.34
N LYS A 45 -25.92 -21.70 3.34
CA LYS A 45 -25.93 -23.16 3.31
C LYS A 45 -24.69 -23.75 2.67
N ILE A 46 -24.31 -23.23 1.49
CA ILE A 46 -23.19 -23.76 0.71
C ILE A 46 -22.16 -22.67 0.41
N GLY A 47 -22.60 -21.49 -0.04
CA GLY A 47 -21.69 -20.40 -0.43
C GLY A 47 -20.66 -20.83 -1.49
N TYR A 48 -21.11 -21.11 -2.72
CA TYR A 48 -20.24 -21.66 -3.78
C TYR A 48 -19.40 -20.59 -4.49
N GLY A 49 -19.96 -19.40 -4.69
CA GLY A 49 -19.32 -18.32 -5.44
C GLY A 49 -19.24 -17.04 -4.64
N LEU A 50 -18.13 -16.32 -4.74
CA LEU A 50 -17.90 -15.05 -4.09
C LEU A 50 -17.33 -14.05 -5.09
N ALA A 51 -17.88 -12.83 -5.11
CA ALA A 51 -17.32 -11.70 -5.82
C ALA A 51 -17.36 -10.45 -4.93
N ILE A 52 -16.37 -9.57 -5.12
CA ILE A 52 -16.26 -8.29 -4.42
C ILE A 52 -16.17 -7.21 -5.48
N GLU A 53 -17.14 -6.30 -5.54
CA GLU A 53 -17.10 -5.14 -6.42
C GLU A 53 -18.07 -4.04 -5.96
N ASP A 54 -17.92 -2.83 -6.50
CA ASP A 54 -18.88 -1.75 -6.31
C ASP A 54 -20.10 -2.00 -7.21
N VAL A 55 -21.21 -2.48 -6.62
CA VAL A 55 -22.39 -2.91 -7.39
C VAL A 55 -23.31 -1.72 -7.69
N ASN A 56 -23.40 -0.76 -6.77
CA ASN A 56 -24.32 0.37 -6.86
C ASN A 56 -23.68 1.66 -7.40
N GLY A 57 -22.35 1.71 -7.54
CA GLY A 57 -21.58 2.85 -8.05
C GLY A 57 -21.27 3.92 -7.01
N ASP A 58 -21.33 3.61 -5.72
CA ASP A 58 -21.10 4.57 -4.63
C ASP A 58 -19.63 4.66 -4.18
N GLY A 59 -18.75 3.86 -4.79
CA GLY A 59 -17.33 3.81 -4.51
C GLY A 59 -16.94 2.91 -3.33
N ARG A 60 -17.89 2.26 -2.65
CA ARG A 60 -17.61 1.21 -1.65
C ARG A 60 -17.64 -0.16 -2.31
N LYS A 61 -16.91 -1.11 -1.72
CA LYS A 61 -16.88 -2.50 -2.20
C LYS A 61 -17.97 -3.29 -1.50
N ASP A 62 -18.79 -3.98 -2.28
CA ASP A 62 -19.84 -4.86 -1.81
C ASP A 62 -19.42 -6.33 -1.90
N ILE A 63 -20.21 -7.21 -1.27
CA ILE A 63 -20.03 -8.66 -1.38
C ILE A 63 -21.23 -9.26 -2.10
N LEU A 64 -20.96 -10.00 -3.17
CA LEU A 64 -21.94 -10.87 -3.83
C LEU A 64 -21.59 -12.32 -3.52
N LEU A 65 -22.56 -13.05 -2.97
CA LEU A 65 -22.40 -14.44 -2.57
C LEU A 65 -23.45 -15.31 -3.27
N ALA A 66 -23.00 -16.33 -3.99
CA ALA A 66 -23.87 -17.36 -4.56
C ALA A 66 -24.08 -18.49 -3.55
N ASP A 67 -25.28 -18.59 -2.99
CA ASP A 67 -25.72 -19.70 -2.13
C ASP A 67 -26.54 -20.73 -2.92
N ALA A 68 -27.01 -21.79 -2.26
CA ALA A 68 -27.68 -22.93 -2.88
C ALA A 68 -28.86 -22.55 -3.81
N HIS A 69 -29.62 -21.51 -3.47
CA HIS A 69 -30.84 -21.14 -4.20
C HIS A 69 -30.97 -19.64 -4.48
N GLN A 70 -29.96 -18.84 -4.13
CA GLN A 70 -30.04 -17.40 -4.24
C GLN A 70 -28.65 -16.78 -4.41
N ILE A 71 -28.63 -15.57 -4.98
CA ILE A 71 -27.49 -14.67 -4.90
C ILE A 71 -27.83 -13.64 -3.83
N VAL A 72 -27.00 -13.56 -2.81
CA VAL A 72 -27.12 -12.57 -1.72
C VAL A 72 -26.17 -11.42 -2.01
N TRP A 73 -26.65 -10.20 -1.82
CA TRP A 73 -25.86 -8.98 -1.93
C TRP A 73 -25.78 -8.32 -0.55
N TYR A 74 -24.56 -8.13 -0.05
CA TYR A 74 -24.27 -7.36 1.14
C TYR A 74 -23.67 -6.02 0.73
N GLU A 75 -24.44 -4.96 0.92
CA GLU A 75 -24.04 -3.57 0.70
C GLU A 75 -23.21 -3.06 1.89
N SER A 76 -22.10 -2.37 1.61
CA SER A 76 -21.22 -1.77 2.61
C SER A 76 -21.55 -0.32 2.94
#